data_AF-A0A9D1F1H1-F1
#
_entry.id   AF-A0A9D1F1H1-F1
#
_cell.length_a   1.000
_cell.length_b   1.000
_cell.length_c   1.000
_cell.angle_alpha   90.00
_cell.angle_beta   90.00
_cell.angle_gamma   90.00
#
_symmetry.space_group_name_H-M   'P 1'
#
loop_
_entity.id
_entity.type
_entity.pdbx_description
1 polymer ?
#
loop_
_entity_poly.entity_id
_entity_poly.type
_entity_poly.pdbx_seq_one_letter_code
_entity_poly.pdbx_strand_id
1 'polypeptide(L)'
;MGKINKRGFTLAEVLITLGVIGIVAAMTMPTLLVQHRERENTTKLKKIYSTMTQAYTRAVAERGTPEFWDLIGENDPTGAENIKQILSPYFTVKPGGINGEIWLDTNTRQLNNRPGPNIGSGEGGEYATFAVVDGMSIAFTVDDKDCKGVFGDSKALQNVCATFIVDVNGSKQPNQFGFDIFQFYITKYGIQPYGSQADTTHPFETSCTLQSDGYGCAGWVVFRNNMDYRHCTGLEWNGKHKCHGFDNSKYDNDL
;
A
#
# COMPACT_ATOMS: atom_id res chain seq x y z
N MET A 1 -8.04 63.89 30.85
CA MET A 1 -8.27 62.44 30.66
C MET A 1 -8.39 62.14 29.17
N GLY A 2 -7.36 61.54 28.56
CA GLY A 2 -7.38 61.20 27.13
C GLY A 2 -8.32 60.03 26.86
N LYS A 3 -9.30 60.21 25.97
CA LYS A 3 -10.16 59.13 25.47
C LYS A 3 -9.32 58.17 24.64
N ILE A 4 -9.16 56.94 25.13
CA ILE A 4 -8.59 55.84 24.34
C ILE A 4 -9.69 55.40 23.36
N ASN A 5 -9.59 55.83 22.11
CA ASN A 5 -10.45 55.33 21.03
C ASN A 5 -10.11 53.85 20.78
N LYS A 6 -10.99 52.94 21.24
CA LYS A 6 -10.91 51.53 20.86
C LYS A 6 -11.30 51.42 19.38
N ARG A 7 -10.31 51.29 18.49
CA ARG A 7 -10.53 50.98 17.08
C ARG A 7 -10.95 49.50 16.99
N GLY A 8 -12.15 49.24 16.49
CA GLY A 8 -12.63 47.89 16.17
C GLY A 8 -12.53 47.65 14.66
N PHE A 9 -12.41 46.38 14.26
CA PHE A 9 -12.44 46.00 12.84
C PHE A 9 -13.81 46.31 12.24
N THR A 10 -13.81 46.84 11.02
CA THR A 10 -15.02 47.01 10.22
C THR A 10 -15.52 45.67 9.69
N LEU A 11 -16.82 45.57 9.43
CA LEU A 11 -17.40 44.37 8.82
C LEU A 11 -16.72 44.04 7.48
N ALA A 12 -16.38 45.06 6.68
CA ALA A 12 -15.70 44.89 5.40
C ALA A 12 -14.28 44.31 5.57
N GLU A 13 -13.51 44.78 6.55
CA GLU A 13 -12.17 44.23 6.84
C GLU A 13 -12.24 42.76 7.26
N VAL A 14 -13.23 42.39 8.09
CA VAL A 14 -13.43 40.99 8.50
C VAL A 14 -13.85 40.13 7.30
N LEU A 15 -14.73 40.62 6.42
CA LEU A 15 -15.16 39.88 5.24
C LEU A 15 -14.05 39.68 4.21
N ILE A 16 -13.21 40.71 3.98
CA ILE A 16 -12.06 40.60 3.08
C ILE A 16 -11.04 39.61 3.63
N THR A 17 -10.73 39.67 4.93
CA THR A 17 -9.78 38.75 5.55
C THR A 17 -10.27 37.30 5.53
N LEU A 18 -11.54 37.05 5.86
CA LEU A 18 -12.14 35.71 5.74
C LEU A 18 -12.20 35.24 4.28
N GLY A 19 -12.45 36.14 3.33
CA GLY A 19 -12.42 35.83 1.89
C GLY A 19 -11.04 35.41 1.41
N VAL A 20 -9.99 36.15 1.79
CA VAL A 20 -8.60 35.82 1.44
C VAL A 20 -8.17 34.50 2.07
N ILE A 21 -8.45 34.29 3.37
CA ILE A 21 -8.14 33.03 4.06
C ILE A 21 -8.90 31.86 3.40
N GLY A 22 -10.17 32.05 3.04
CA GLY A 22 -10.98 31.04 2.36
C GLY A 22 -10.39 30.60 1.03
N ILE A 23 -9.94 31.54 0.19
CA ILE A 23 -9.33 31.24 -1.11
C ILE A 23 -8.00 30.48 -0.92
N VAL A 24 -7.13 30.98 -0.05
CA VAL A 24 -5.81 30.36 0.20
C VAL A 24 -5.98 28.96 0.77
N ALA A 25 -6.90 28.77 1.71
CA ALA A 25 -7.17 27.47 2.30
C ALA A 25 -7.73 26.47 1.27
N ALA A 26 -8.63 26.91 0.38
CA ALA A 26 -9.19 26.06 -0.67
C ALA A 26 -8.13 25.56 -1.67
N MET A 27 -7.11 26.36 -1.98
CA MET A 27 -6.01 25.95 -2.86
C MET A 27 -5.00 25.01 -2.18
N THR A 28 -4.81 25.15 -0.86
CA THR A 28 -3.76 24.43 -0.13
C THR A 28 -4.24 23.14 0.52
N MET A 29 -5.51 23.07 0.95
CA MET A 29 -6.09 21.89 1.60
C MET A 29 -5.96 20.60 0.77
N PRO A 30 -6.26 20.58 -0.54
CA PRO A 30 -6.16 19.34 -1.33
C PRO A 30 -4.74 18.78 -1.36
N THR A 31 -3.74 19.63 -1.58
CA THR A 31 -2.32 19.23 -1.65
C THR A 31 -1.83 18.71 -0.30
N LEU A 32 -2.16 19.40 0.80
CA LEU A 32 -1.78 18.98 2.15
C LEU A 32 -2.42 17.63 2.52
N LEU A 33 -3.69 17.41 2.17
CA LEU A 33 -4.37 16.14 2.41
C LEU A 33 -3.74 14.98 1.64
N VAL A 34 -3.36 15.20 0.38
CA VAL A 34 -2.66 14.17 -0.42
C VAL A 34 -1.31 13.85 0.19
N GLN A 35 -0.49 14.86 0.51
CA GLN A 35 0.82 14.66 1.14
C GLN A 35 0.74 13.96 2.49
N HIS A 36 -0.25 14.32 3.32
CA HIS A 36 -0.52 13.65 4.59
C HIS A 36 -0.84 12.17 4.37
N ARG A 37 -1.74 11.86 3.44
CA ARG A 37 -2.10 10.46 3.11
C ARG A 37 -0.91 9.67 2.58
N GLU A 38 -0.08 10.27 1.72
CA GLU A 38 1.14 9.61 1.25
C GLU A 38 2.07 9.25 2.41
N ARG A 39 2.33 10.20 3.32
CA ARG A 39 3.16 9.95 4.52
C ARG A 39 2.56 8.90 5.45
N GLU A 40 1.25 8.92 5.63
CA GLU A 40 0.54 7.91 6.42
C GLU A 40 0.65 6.52 5.78
N ASN A 41 0.39 6.43 4.47
CA ASN A 41 0.44 5.18 3.71
C ASN A 41 1.86 4.59 3.66
N THR A 42 2.91 5.40 3.45
CA THR A 42 4.29 4.90 3.46
C THR A 42 4.67 4.33 4.83
N THR A 43 4.27 4.99 5.91
CA THR A 43 4.51 4.55 7.29
C THR A 43 3.79 3.23 7.58
N LYS A 44 2.50 3.15 7.22
CA LYS A 44 1.70 1.95 7.41
C LYS A 44 2.21 0.78 6.57
N LEU A 45 2.59 1.01 5.32
CA LEU A 45 3.13 -0.03 4.44
C LEU A 45 4.41 -0.65 5.01
N LYS A 46 5.31 0.17 5.56
CA LYS A 46 6.53 -0.32 6.19
C LYS A 46 6.25 -1.13 7.45
N LYS A 47 5.30 -0.67 8.27
CA LYS A 47 4.86 -1.40 9.46
C LYS A 47 4.34 -2.79 9.08
N ILE A 48 3.46 -2.88 8.09
CA ILE A 48 2.91 -4.18 7.68
C ILE A 48 3.96 -5.06 7.02
N TYR A 49 4.84 -4.51 6.18
CA TYR A 49 5.94 -5.29 5.59
C TYR A 49 6.85 -5.89 6.67
N SER A 50 7.20 -5.11 7.70
CA SER A 50 8.00 -5.61 8.82
C SER A 50 7.25 -6.68 9.63
N THR A 51 5.97 -6.46 9.91
CA THR A 51 5.13 -7.40 10.68
C THR A 51 4.95 -8.71 9.92
N MET A 52 4.67 -8.64 8.61
CA MET A 52 4.50 -9.80 7.74
C MET A 52 5.82 -10.56 7.58
N THR A 53 6.95 -9.87 7.47
CA THR A 53 8.28 -10.53 7.45
C THR A 53 8.54 -11.29 8.75
N GLN A 54 8.20 -10.72 9.91
CA GLN A 54 8.30 -11.40 11.20
C GLN A 54 7.35 -12.60 11.30
N ALA A 55 6.11 -12.45 10.85
CA ALA A 55 5.12 -13.53 10.79
C ALA A 55 5.60 -14.68 9.91
N TYR A 56 6.14 -14.37 8.73
CA TYR A 56 6.75 -15.33 7.81
C TYR A 56 7.88 -16.12 8.49
N THR A 57 8.82 -15.43 9.14
CA THR A 57 9.95 -16.11 9.82
C THR A 57 9.47 -17.07 10.90
N ARG A 58 8.44 -16.71 11.66
CA ARG A 58 7.85 -17.58 12.69
C ARG A 58 7.12 -18.77 12.06
N ALA A 59 6.30 -18.53 11.03
CA ALA A 59 5.61 -19.59 10.31
C ALA A 59 6.60 -20.61 9.69
N VAL A 60 7.72 -20.14 9.13
CA VAL A 60 8.77 -21.01 8.60
C VAL A 60 9.47 -21.80 9.71
N ALA A 61 9.68 -21.21 10.89
CA ALA A 61 10.26 -21.92 12.02
C ALA A 61 9.35 -23.04 12.56
N GLU A 62 8.02 -22.86 12.47
CA GLU A 62 7.03 -23.83 12.96
C GLU A 62 6.68 -24.91 11.93
N ARG A 63 6.58 -24.56 10.65
CA ARG A 63 6.00 -25.41 9.59
C ARG A 63 6.93 -25.68 8.41
N GLY A 64 8.11 -25.06 8.38
CA GLY A 64 9.01 -25.10 7.23
C GLY A 64 8.64 -24.08 6.15
N THR A 65 9.35 -24.17 5.02
CA THR A 65 9.17 -23.30 3.86
C THR A 65 7.74 -23.37 3.29
N PRO A 66 7.27 -22.34 2.56
CA PRO A 66 5.88 -22.28 2.11
C PRO A 66 5.42 -23.42 1.18
N GLU A 67 6.35 -24.19 0.60
CA GLU A 67 6.02 -25.41 -0.15
C GLU A 67 5.34 -26.49 0.72
N PHE A 68 5.45 -26.39 2.05
CA PHE A 68 4.79 -27.26 3.03
C PHE A 68 3.51 -26.65 3.63
N TRP A 69 3.00 -25.54 3.09
CA TRP A 69 1.82 -24.85 3.62
C TRP A 69 0.51 -25.28 2.94
N ASP A 70 0.51 -26.43 2.25
CA ASP A 70 -0.65 -26.96 1.55
C ASP A 70 -1.29 -25.96 0.57
N LEU A 71 -0.46 -25.35 -0.30
CA LEU A 71 -0.87 -24.34 -1.28
C LEU A 71 -1.65 -24.93 -2.48
N ILE A 72 -2.64 -25.78 -2.22
CA ILE A 72 -3.39 -26.54 -3.23
C ILE A 72 -4.49 -25.71 -3.89
N GLY A 73 -4.88 -26.13 -5.11
CA GLY A 73 -6.00 -25.55 -5.87
C GLY A 73 -5.52 -24.57 -6.95
N GLU A 74 -5.69 -24.92 -8.22
CA GLU A 74 -5.59 -23.96 -9.33
C GLU A 74 -6.93 -23.23 -9.45
N ASN A 75 -6.91 -21.89 -9.46
CA ASN A 75 -8.08 -21.00 -9.52
C ASN A 75 -9.10 -21.19 -8.36
N ASP A 76 -8.63 -21.60 -7.18
CA ASP A 76 -9.47 -21.89 -6.01
C ASP A 76 -8.90 -21.25 -4.73
N PRO A 77 -9.75 -20.71 -3.83
CA PRO A 77 -9.26 -20.00 -2.65
C PRO A 77 -8.68 -20.91 -1.56
N THR A 78 -8.72 -22.24 -1.70
CA THR A 78 -8.27 -23.18 -0.65
C THR A 78 -6.82 -22.93 -0.25
N GLY A 79 -5.91 -22.87 -1.22
CA GLY A 79 -4.49 -22.60 -0.94
C GLY A 79 -4.27 -21.23 -0.30
N ALA A 80 -5.02 -20.22 -0.74
CA ALA A 80 -4.99 -18.89 -0.13
C ALA A 80 -5.52 -18.88 1.31
N GLU A 81 -6.57 -19.65 1.62
CA GLU A 81 -7.13 -19.76 2.96
C GLU A 81 -6.16 -20.48 3.90
N ASN A 82 -5.40 -21.45 3.41
CA ASN A 82 -4.32 -22.08 4.19
C ASN A 82 -3.24 -21.06 4.58
N ILE A 83 -2.80 -20.21 3.64
CA ILE A 83 -1.87 -19.11 3.94
C ILE A 83 -2.47 -18.18 5.00
N LYS A 84 -3.74 -17.81 4.86
CA LYS A 84 -4.43 -16.96 5.84
C LYS A 84 -4.49 -17.60 7.21
N GLN A 85 -4.81 -18.89 7.33
CA GLN A 85 -4.86 -19.59 8.62
C GLN A 85 -3.48 -19.66 9.28
N ILE A 86 -2.41 -19.76 8.49
CA ILE A 86 -1.04 -19.79 8.98
C ILE A 86 -0.59 -18.40 9.44
N LEU A 87 -0.86 -17.35 8.65
CA LEU A 87 -0.30 -16.02 8.89
C LEU A 87 -1.18 -15.11 9.76
N SER A 88 -2.52 -15.23 9.69
CA SER A 88 -3.44 -14.37 10.46
C SER A 88 -3.26 -14.43 11.99
N PRO A 89 -2.86 -15.55 12.63
CA PRO A 89 -2.62 -15.59 14.08
C PRO A 89 -1.50 -14.67 14.56
N TYR A 90 -0.60 -14.25 13.66
CA TYR A 90 0.46 -13.29 13.97
C TYR A 90 -0.01 -11.84 13.95
N PHE A 91 -1.28 -11.60 13.62
CA PHE A 91 -1.91 -10.29 13.62
C PHE A 91 -3.05 -10.23 14.61
N THR A 92 -3.36 -9.02 15.10
CA THR A 92 -4.61 -8.78 15.80
C THR A 92 -5.72 -8.59 14.78
N VAL A 93 -6.44 -9.66 14.49
CA VAL A 93 -7.53 -9.69 13.51
C VAL A 93 -8.75 -8.93 14.06
N LYS A 94 -9.39 -8.12 13.22
CA LYS A 94 -10.60 -7.38 13.58
C LYS A 94 -11.76 -8.37 13.83
N PRO A 95 -12.45 -8.30 14.99
CA PRO A 95 -13.62 -9.14 15.27
C PRO A 95 -14.73 -8.90 14.22
N GLY A 96 -15.36 -9.99 13.73
CA GLY A 96 -16.28 -9.98 12.58
C GLY A 96 -15.69 -10.61 11.30
N GLY A 97 -14.52 -11.24 11.41
CA GLY A 97 -13.85 -11.94 10.32
C GLY A 97 -14.73 -12.98 9.58
N ILE A 98 -14.36 -13.17 8.31
CA ILE A 98 -14.80 -14.16 7.30
C ILE A 98 -16.29 -14.13 6.90
N ASN A 99 -17.22 -13.67 7.74
CA ASN A 99 -18.66 -13.64 7.42
C ASN A 99 -19.25 -12.21 7.31
N GLY A 100 -18.44 -11.20 6.97
CA GLY A 100 -18.90 -9.81 6.89
C GLY A 100 -17.87 -8.85 6.33
N GLU A 101 -17.65 -8.94 5.01
CA GLU A 101 -17.17 -7.89 4.11
C GLU A 101 -15.88 -7.16 4.51
N ILE A 102 -14.75 -7.82 4.28
CA ILE A 102 -13.43 -7.21 4.25
C ILE A 102 -13.11 -7.01 2.76
N TRP A 103 -12.90 -5.76 2.34
CA TRP A 103 -13.02 -5.25 0.96
C TRP A 103 -14.48 -5.02 0.50
N LEU A 104 -15.14 -4.03 1.11
CA LEU A 104 -16.54 -3.62 0.87
C LEU A 104 -16.82 -2.99 -0.51
N ASP A 105 -15.78 -2.65 -1.28
CA ASP A 105 -15.94 -2.01 -2.58
C ASP A 105 -15.03 -2.74 -3.57
N THR A 106 -15.64 -3.63 -4.33
CA THR A 106 -15.00 -4.47 -5.36
C THR A 106 -14.32 -3.65 -6.48
N ASN A 107 -14.46 -2.32 -6.44
CA ASN A 107 -13.97 -1.39 -7.44
C ASN A 107 -12.59 -0.86 -7.05
N THR A 108 -11.58 -1.74 -7.09
CA THR A 108 -10.20 -1.27 -7.02
C THR A 108 -9.87 -0.46 -8.28
N ARG A 109 -8.87 0.41 -8.18
CA ARG A 109 -8.35 1.19 -9.31
C ARG A 109 -6.88 0.94 -9.52
N GLN A 110 -6.49 0.87 -10.78
CA GLN A 110 -5.10 0.95 -11.17
C GLN A 110 -4.55 2.37 -10.97
N LEU A 111 -3.23 2.53 -10.95
CA LEU A 111 -2.58 3.83 -10.78
C LEU A 111 -2.94 4.83 -11.91
N ASN A 112 -3.17 4.32 -13.11
CA ASN A 112 -3.70 5.07 -14.26
C ASN A 112 -5.22 5.33 -14.23
N ASN A 113 -5.88 5.10 -13.09
CA ASN A 113 -7.33 5.24 -12.87
C ASN A 113 -8.23 4.32 -13.69
N ARG A 114 -7.71 3.27 -14.35
CA ARG A 114 -8.54 2.21 -14.92
C ARG A 114 -9.11 1.31 -13.82
N PRO A 115 -10.22 0.60 -14.08
CA PRO A 115 -10.70 -0.44 -13.17
C PRO A 115 -9.58 -1.46 -12.89
N GLY A 116 -9.36 -1.77 -11.62
CA GLY A 116 -8.45 -2.81 -11.16
C GLY A 116 -9.18 -4.15 -10.93
N PRO A 117 -8.43 -5.20 -10.55
CA PRO A 117 -9.01 -6.50 -10.21
C PRO A 117 -9.90 -6.43 -8.98
N ASN A 118 -10.92 -7.27 -8.95
CA ASN A 118 -11.73 -7.46 -7.76
C ASN A 118 -10.98 -8.37 -6.78
N ILE A 119 -10.68 -7.85 -5.59
CA ILE A 119 -9.91 -8.55 -4.53
C ILE A 119 -10.85 -9.06 -3.41
N GLY A 120 -12.16 -9.01 -3.64
CA GLY A 120 -13.16 -9.51 -2.72
C GLY A 120 -13.19 -11.05 -2.64
N SER A 121 -13.59 -11.57 -1.49
CA SER A 121 -13.88 -13.01 -1.31
C SER A 121 -15.28 -13.32 -1.85
N GLY A 122 -15.40 -14.19 -2.86
CA GLY A 122 -16.66 -14.67 -3.42
C GLY A 122 -16.50 -16.07 -4.05
N GLU A 123 -17.62 -16.75 -4.34
CA GLU A 123 -17.59 -18.05 -5.03
C GLU A 123 -16.87 -17.91 -6.39
N GLY A 124 -15.78 -18.66 -6.58
CA GLY A 124 -14.90 -18.57 -7.76
C GLY A 124 -13.80 -17.50 -7.70
N GLY A 125 -13.57 -16.86 -6.54
CA GLY A 125 -12.45 -15.95 -6.32
C GLY A 125 -11.18 -16.67 -5.83
N GLU A 126 -10.01 -16.24 -6.30
CA GLU A 126 -8.69 -16.81 -5.94
C GLU A 126 -8.13 -16.30 -4.60
N TYR A 127 -8.86 -15.38 -3.94
CA TYR A 127 -8.34 -14.62 -2.80
C TYR A 127 -8.92 -15.06 -1.46
N ALA A 128 -8.04 -15.19 -0.47
CA ALA A 128 -8.42 -15.29 0.95
C ALA A 128 -8.08 -14.00 1.66
N THR A 129 -9.08 -13.36 2.29
CA THR A 129 -8.94 -12.02 2.86
C THR A 129 -9.17 -11.98 4.37
N PHE A 130 -8.52 -11.04 5.04
CA PHE A 130 -8.77 -10.69 6.44
C PHE A 130 -8.37 -9.24 6.74
N ALA A 131 -8.88 -8.68 7.83
CA ALA A 131 -8.62 -7.31 8.26
C ALA A 131 -7.99 -7.30 9.64
N VAL A 132 -7.06 -6.38 9.84
CA VAL A 132 -6.39 -6.18 11.13
C VAL A 132 -6.99 -4.99 11.87
N VAL A 133 -6.90 -4.97 13.20
CA VAL A 133 -7.42 -3.86 14.04
C VAL A 133 -6.79 -2.50 13.71
N ASP A 134 -5.60 -2.50 13.11
CA ASP A 134 -4.92 -1.31 12.59
C ASP A 134 -5.63 -0.67 11.39
N GLY A 135 -6.72 -1.28 10.92
CA GLY A 135 -7.53 -0.76 9.81
C GLY A 135 -6.97 -1.08 8.43
N MET A 136 -6.04 -2.04 8.33
CA MET A 136 -5.52 -2.54 7.06
C MET A 136 -6.28 -3.81 6.65
N SER A 137 -6.39 -4.03 5.35
CA SER A 137 -6.97 -5.25 4.77
C SER A 137 -5.87 -6.02 4.04
N ILE A 138 -5.83 -7.33 4.20
CA ILE A 138 -4.83 -8.21 3.57
C ILE A 138 -5.56 -9.29 2.79
N ALA A 139 -5.06 -9.60 1.61
CA ALA A 139 -5.50 -10.69 0.77
C ALA A 139 -4.31 -11.57 0.40
N PHE A 140 -4.54 -12.87 0.23
CA PHE A 140 -3.57 -13.83 -0.28
C PHE A 140 -4.09 -14.49 -1.55
N THR A 141 -3.19 -14.83 -2.45
CA THR A 141 -3.43 -15.74 -3.58
C THR A 141 -2.20 -16.64 -3.76
N VAL A 142 -2.39 -17.81 -4.34
CA VAL A 142 -1.30 -18.76 -4.64
C VAL A 142 -0.86 -18.57 -6.09
N ASP A 143 0.45 -18.40 -6.29
CA ASP A 143 1.05 -18.26 -7.63
C ASP A 143 1.57 -19.62 -8.13
N ASP A 144 2.26 -20.37 -7.27
CA ASP A 144 2.80 -21.69 -7.58
C ASP A 144 2.88 -22.54 -6.31
N LYS A 145 2.12 -23.64 -6.29
CA LYS A 145 2.02 -24.52 -5.12
C LYS A 145 3.32 -25.19 -4.69
N ASP A 146 4.24 -25.42 -5.65
CA ASP A 146 5.54 -26.02 -5.40
C ASP A 146 6.63 -24.95 -5.20
N CYS A 147 6.22 -23.67 -5.17
CA CYS A 147 7.07 -22.50 -5.11
C CYS A 147 8.13 -22.45 -6.24
N LYS A 148 7.75 -22.83 -7.45
CA LYS A 148 8.62 -22.81 -8.65
C LYS A 148 8.39 -21.58 -9.53
N GLY A 149 7.57 -20.63 -9.07
CA GLY A 149 7.29 -19.40 -9.80
C GLY A 149 8.56 -18.57 -10.01
N VAL A 150 8.80 -18.17 -11.26
CA VAL A 150 9.95 -17.33 -11.67
C VAL A 150 9.44 -15.97 -12.12
N PHE A 151 9.63 -14.97 -11.25
CA PHE A 151 9.17 -13.60 -11.43
C PHE A 151 10.33 -12.58 -11.46
N GLY A 152 11.57 -13.07 -11.44
CA GLY A 152 12.75 -12.23 -11.36
C GLY A 152 14.06 -13.02 -11.31
N ASP A 153 15.15 -12.28 -11.19
CA ASP A 153 16.51 -12.84 -11.32
C ASP A 153 17.12 -13.25 -9.97
N SER A 154 16.55 -12.81 -8.86
CA SER A 154 17.04 -13.19 -7.53
C SER A 154 16.60 -14.61 -7.16
N LYS A 155 17.40 -15.28 -6.31
CA LYS A 155 17.05 -16.61 -5.76
C LYS A 155 15.64 -16.64 -5.14
N ALA A 156 15.22 -15.55 -4.48
CA ALA A 156 13.86 -15.40 -3.95
C ALA A 156 12.81 -15.38 -5.07
N LEU A 157 13.01 -14.54 -6.08
CA LEU A 157 12.06 -14.38 -7.18
C LEU A 157 12.06 -15.53 -8.19
N GLN A 158 13.04 -16.44 -8.12
CA GLN A 158 13.01 -17.73 -8.83
C GLN A 158 12.30 -18.84 -8.04
N ASN A 159 11.79 -18.55 -6.84
CA ASN A 159 11.14 -19.51 -5.94
C ASN A 159 9.91 -18.87 -5.26
N VAL A 160 9.05 -18.24 -6.07
CA VAL A 160 7.80 -17.60 -5.60
C VAL A 160 6.72 -18.64 -5.41
N CYS A 161 5.97 -18.53 -4.33
CA CYS A 161 4.90 -19.44 -3.93
C CYS A 161 3.52 -18.80 -4.05
N ALA A 162 3.41 -17.55 -3.61
CA ALA A 162 2.15 -16.88 -3.37
C ALA A 162 2.38 -15.38 -3.34
N THR A 163 1.28 -14.64 -3.39
CA THR A 163 1.27 -13.19 -3.32
C THR A 163 0.37 -12.76 -2.19
N PHE A 164 0.81 -11.75 -1.44
CA PHE A 164 -0.09 -11.02 -0.57
C PHE A 164 -0.27 -9.58 -1.05
N ILE A 165 -1.52 -9.15 -0.96
CA ILE A 165 -1.95 -7.81 -1.28
C ILE A 165 -2.38 -7.15 0.02
N VAL A 166 -2.00 -5.90 0.22
CA VAL A 166 -2.40 -5.12 1.39
C VAL A 166 -3.01 -3.80 0.95
N ASP A 167 -4.18 -3.49 1.50
CA ASP A 167 -4.69 -2.13 1.59
C ASP A 167 -4.29 -1.54 2.94
N VAL A 168 -3.47 -0.49 2.93
CA VAL A 168 -2.94 0.13 4.15
C VAL A 168 -3.94 1.06 4.85
N ASN A 169 -5.06 1.41 4.20
CA ASN A 169 -6.11 2.24 4.79
C ASN A 169 -7.47 1.52 4.92
N GLY A 170 -7.56 0.28 4.44
CA GLY A 170 -8.72 -0.59 4.57
C GLY A 170 -9.65 -0.45 3.37
N SER A 171 -10.96 -0.35 3.56
CA SER A 171 -11.90 -0.11 2.45
C SER A 171 -12.10 1.38 2.13
N LYS A 172 -11.19 2.24 2.59
CA LYS A 172 -11.34 3.69 2.46
C LYS A 172 -10.80 4.13 1.11
N GLN A 173 -11.61 4.88 0.36
CA GLN A 173 -11.17 5.43 -0.91
C GLN A 173 -9.81 6.16 -0.83
N PRO A 174 -8.97 6.04 -1.87
CA PRO A 174 -9.35 5.64 -3.23
C PRO A 174 -9.29 4.15 -3.60
N ASN A 175 -8.80 3.22 -2.78
CA ASN A 175 -8.61 1.79 -3.13
C ASN A 175 -7.85 1.64 -4.47
N GLN A 176 -6.69 2.29 -4.55
CA GLN A 176 -5.85 2.43 -5.73
C GLN A 176 -4.49 1.75 -5.56
N PHE A 177 -4.15 0.88 -6.51
CA PHE A 177 -2.84 0.26 -6.62
C PHE A 177 -1.73 1.30 -6.76
N GLY A 178 -0.66 1.09 -6.01
CA GLY A 178 0.46 2.02 -5.94
C GLY A 178 0.20 3.28 -5.12
N PHE A 179 -0.94 3.39 -4.41
CA PHE A 179 -1.18 4.48 -3.48
C PHE A 179 -1.58 4.01 -2.09
N ASP A 180 -2.66 3.23 -1.96
CA ASP A 180 -3.06 2.57 -0.71
C ASP A 180 -3.08 1.04 -0.82
N ILE A 181 -3.13 0.48 -2.03
CA ILE A 181 -2.99 -0.95 -2.30
C ILE A 181 -1.59 -1.30 -2.81
N PHE A 182 -0.95 -2.30 -2.20
CA PHE A 182 0.41 -2.74 -2.53
C PHE A 182 0.53 -4.27 -2.52
N GLN A 183 1.47 -4.79 -3.32
CA GLN A 183 1.66 -6.23 -3.53
C GLN A 183 3.06 -6.70 -3.18
N PHE A 184 3.15 -7.94 -2.70
CA PHE A 184 4.38 -8.57 -2.26
C PHE A 184 4.37 -10.06 -2.58
N TYR A 185 5.50 -10.57 -3.04
CA TYR A 185 5.74 -11.99 -3.20
C TYR A 185 6.08 -12.65 -1.86
N ILE A 186 5.44 -13.79 -1.61
CA ILE A 186 5.85 -14.79 -0.62
C ILE A 186 6.69 -15.82 -1.37
N THR A 187 7.97 -15.92 -0.99
CA THR A 187 8.93 -16.84 -1.63
C THR A 187 9.40 -17.91 -0.64
N LYS A 188 10.15 -18.92 -1.12
CA LYS A 188 10.87 -19.86 -0.23
C LYS A 188 11.87 -19.19 0.71
N TYR A 189 12.31 -17.98 0.38
CA TYR A 189 13.44 -17.31 1.03
C TYR A 189 13.07 -15.99 1.70
N GLY A 190 11.77 -15.71 1.86
CA GLY A 190 11.28 -14.48 2.49
C GLY A 190 10.27 -13.73 1.64
N ILE A 191 9.90 -12.55 2.13
CA ILE A 191 8.98 -11.64 1.45
C ILE A 191 9.75 -10.68 0.57
N GLN A 192 9.36 -10.57 -0.71
CA GLN A 192 9.91 -9.60 -1.65
C GLN A 192 8.81 -8.63 -2.11
N PRO A 193 9.04 -7.31 -2.07
CA PRO A 193 8.07 -6.37 -2.61
C PRO A 193 8.03 -6.41 -4.14
N TYR A 194 6.84 -6.22 -4.72
CA TYR A 194 6.70 -6.02 -6.17
C TYR A 194 7.47 -4.78 -6.62
N GLY A 195 8.07 -4.86 -7.81
CA GLY A 195 8.91 -3.82 -8.39
C GLY A 195 10.25 -3.64 -7.68
N SER A 196 10.69 -4.61 -6.89
CA SER A 196 12.09 -4.67 -6.45
C SER A 196 13.04 -4.72 -7.66
N GLN A 197 14.31 -4.35 -7.47
CA GLN A 197 15.26 -4.25 -8.60
C GLN A 197 15.46 -5.56 -9.38
N ALA A 198 15.24 -6.72 -8.75
CA ALA A 198 15.38 -8.02 -9.38
C ALA A 198 14.06 -8.55 -9.99
N ASP A 199 12.96 -7.81 -9.86
CA ASP A 199 11.64 -8.16 -10.39
C ASP A 199 11.57 -7.89 -11.90
N THR A 200 11.27 -8.93 -12.66
CA THR A 200 11.16 -8.86 -14.13
C THR A 200 9.72 -8.96 -14.60
N THR A 201 8.76 -9.28 -13.73
CA THR A 201 7.33 -9.38 -14.07
C THR A 201 6.58 -8.09 -13.81
N HIS A 202 6.87 -7.42 -12.69
CA HIS A 202 6.34 -6.09 -12.38
C HIS A 202 7.46 -5.07 -12.08
N PRO A 203 8.40 -4.83 -13.02
CA PRO A 203 9.49 -3.88 -12.79
C PRO A 203 8.97 -2.50 -12.38
N PHE A 204 9.65 -1.84 -11.44
CA PHE A 204 9.24 -0.51 -10.96
C PHE A 204 9.10 0.50 -12.10
N GLU A 205 10.08 0.54 -13.01
CA GLU A 205 10.18 1.52 -14.08
C GLU A 205 9.00 1.48 -15.07
N THR A 206 8.31 0.34 -15.19
CA THR A 206 7.18 0.14 -16.11
C THR A 206 5.84 -0.07 -15.40
N SER A 207 5.84 -0.72 -14.24
CA SER A 207 4.64 -1.04 -13.43
C SER A 207 4.39 -0.07 -12.26
N CYS A 208 5.22 0.97 -12.11
CA CYS A 208 5.00 2.05 -11.14
C CYS A 208 5.16 3.45 -11.77
N THR A 209 4.32 3.73 -12.76
CA THR A 209 4.17 5.04 -13.39
C THR A 209 2.71 5.48 -13.39
N LEU A 210 2.46 6.79 -13.48
CA LEU A 210 1.10 7.36 -13.56
C LEU A 210 0.25 6.82 -14.73
N GLN A 211 0.86 6.12 -15.69
CA GLN A 211 0.17 5.49 -16.84
C GLN A 211 0.07 3.96 -16.73
N SER A 212 0.63 3.37 -15.68
CA SER A 212 0.68 1.91 -15.44
C SER A 212 -0.42 1.42 -14.47
N ASP A 213 -0.40 0.11 -14.18
CA ASP A 213 -1.29 -0.52 -13.21
C ASP A 213 -0.99 -0.12 -11.75
N GLY A 214 0.27 0.19 -11.42
CA GLY A 214 0.74 0.51 -10.07
C GLY A 214 1.17 -0.71 -9.24
N TYR A 215 1.25 -1.90 -9.81
CA TYR A 215 1.57 -3.13 -9.08
C TYR A 215 3.01 -3.13 -8.57
N GLY A 216 3.94 -2.57 -9.36
CA GLY A 216 5.38 -2.50 -9.05
C GLY A 216 5.78 -1.41 -8.06
N CYS A 217 4.83 -0.76 -7.37
CA CYS A 217 5.14 0.39 -6.53
C CYS A 217 5.62 0.05 -5.11
N ALA A 218 5.35 -1.17 -4.63
CA ALA A 218 5.65 -1.56 -3.25
C ALA A 218 7.15 -1.45 -2.92
N GLY A 219 8.01 -1.92 -3.82
CA GLY A 219 9.46 -1.91 -3.65
C GLY A 219 9.99 -0.50 -3.43
N TRP A 220 9.53 0.45 -4.24
CA TRP A 220 9.92 1.84 -4.12
C TRP A 220 9.55 2.43 -2.75
N VAL A 221 8.30 2.25 -2.31
CA VAL A 221 7.85 2.80 -1.03
C VAL A 221 8.64 2.21 0.15
N VAL A 222 8.85 0.89 0.13
CA VAL A 222 9.60 0.18 1.19
C VAL A 222 11.05 0.66 1.25
N PHE A 223 11.75 0.72 0.11
CA PHE A 223 13.19 1.00 0.08
C PHE A 223 13.55 2.49 0.00
N ARG A 224 12.67 3.36 -0.50
CA ARG A 224 12.92 4.81 -0.66
C ARG A 224 12.12 5.69 0.29
N ASN A 225 11.15 5.14 1.02
CA ASN A 225 10.33 5.85 1.99
C ASN A 225 9.53 7.04 1.43
N ASN A 226 9.12 6.98 0.16
CA ASN A 226 8.35 8.04 -0.49
C ASN A 226 7.43 7.47 -1.58
N MET A 227 6.55 8.32 -2.12
CA MET A 227 5.67 8.01 -3.26
C MET A 227 5.93 8.97 -4.43
N ASP A 228 7.18 9.36 -4.65
CA ASP A 228 7.57 10.38 -5.62
C ASP A 228 7.17 10.03 -7.07
N TYR A 229 6.99 8.74 -7.39
CA TYR A 229 6.48 8.28 -8.68
C TYR A 229 5.08 8.82 -9.02
N ARG A 230 4.35 9.36 -8.02
CA ARG A 230 3.06 10.04 -8.23
C ARG A 230 3.21 11.50 -8.65
N HIS A 231 4.40 12.07 -8.50
CA HIS A 231 4.66 13.51 -8.70
C HIS A 231 5.59 13.79 -9.88
N CYS A 232 6.37 12.80 -10.34
CA CYS A 232 7.22 12.95 -11.51
C CYS A 232 7.54 11.63 -12.21
N THR A 233 8.11 11.75 -13.42
CA THR A 233 8.56 10.62 -14.25
C THR A 233 10.09 10.49 -14.24
N GLY A 234 10.59 9.36 -14.75
CA GLY A 234 12.02 9.08 -14.90
C GLY A 234 12.72 8.73 -13.59
N LEU A 235 11.98 8.17 -12.63
CA LEU A 235 12.56 7.56 -11.44
C LEU A 235 13.05 6.15 -11.78
N GLU A 236 14.20 5.77 -11.26
CA GLU A 236 14.85 4.48 -11.54
C GLU A 236 15.62 3.99 -10.32
N TRP A 237 15.79 2.67 -10.18
CA TRP A 237 16.55 2.11 -9.05
C TRP A 237 17.98 2.64 -8.94
N ASN A 238 18.69 2.76 -10.07
CA ASN A 238 20.08 3.23 -10.14
C ASN A 238 20.21 4.69 -10.64
N GLY A 239 19.10 5.42 -10.72
CA GLY A 239 19.05 6.76 -11.29
C GLY A 239 18.47 7.78 -10.33
N LYS A 240 17.50 8.56 -10.82
CA LYS A 240 16.84 9.62 -10.05
C LYS A 240 15.91 9.00 -9.00
N HIS A 241 16.08 9.39 -7.73
CA HIS A 241 15.30 8.84 -6.60
C HIS A 241 14.29 9.80 -5.98
N LYS A 242 14.29 11.06 -6.42
CA LYS A 242 13.35 12.08 -5.95
C LYS A 242 12.93 12.99 -7.09
N CYS A 243 11.73 13.54 -6.99
CA CYS A 243 11.30 14.60 -7.89
C CYS A 243 12.04 15.91 -7.55
N HIS A 244 12.78 16.47 -8.51
CA HIS A 244 13.27 17.84 -8.39
C HIS A 244 12.04 18.78 -8.38
N GLY A 245 11.72 19.37 -7.23
CA GLY A 245 10.65 20.36 -7.14
C GLY A 245 9.77 20.34 -5.90
N PHE A 246 9.92 19.41 -4.95
CA PHE A 246 9.32 19.54 -3.61
C PHE A 246 10.38 19.28 -2.55
N ASP A 247 11.03 20.37 -2.16
CA ASP A 247 11.97 20.42 -1.06
C ASP A 247 11.20 20.23 0.27
N ASN A 248 10.96 18.98 0.65
CA ASN A 248 10.39 18.63 1.96
C ASN A 248 11.38 18.84 3.11
N SER A 249 12.54 19.47 2.87
CA SER A 249 13.48 19.91 3.92
C SER A 249 12.92 20.98 4.85
N LYS A 250 11.68 21.46 4.63
CA LYS A 250 10.96 22.36 5.54
C LYS A 250 10.17 21.68 6.67
N TYR A 251 10.10 20.35 6.74
CA TYR A 251 9.32 19.65 7.77
C TYR A 251 10.11 18.63 8.62
N ASP A 252 11.44 18.66 8.56
CA ASP A 252 12.34 17.85 9.41
C ASP A 252 13.05 18.70 10.50
N ASN A 253 12.39 19.77 10.96
CA ASN A 253 12.72 20.43 12.22
C ASN A 253 11.41 20.73 12.95
N ASP A 254 11.00 19.78 13.80
CA ASP A 254 10.28 19.99 15.07
C ASP A 254 9.63 18.65 15.48
N LEU A 255 10.43 17.82 16.16
CA LEU A 255 10.12 17.03 17.37
C LEU A 255 11.28 16.07 17.69
#